data_AF-A0A7R9V730-F1
#
_entry.id   AF-A0A7R9V730-F1
#
_cell.length_a   1.000
_cell.length_b   1.000
_cell.length_c   1.000
_cell.angle_alpha   90.00
_cell.angle_beta   90.00
_cell.angle_gamma   90.00
#
_symmetry.space_group_name_H-M   'P 1'
#
loop_
_entity.id
_entity.type
_entity.pdbx_description
1 polymer ?
#
loop_
_entity_poly.entity_id
_entity_poly.type
_entity_poly.pdbx_seq_one_letter_code
_entity_poly.pdbx_strand_id
1 'polypeptide(L)'
;EAIKGIKAEMDTLPTLPERLRRLPEVLGILLSEVVGLFALIPYALSTMALYRSLPGPGSEAALAKLGVTVERDVAYGQGNRCLLDVYAPAAASKAVGDGDPEQPPAVPVIVFVHGGVWASGEKWHYAPMATRLAQEGYMVVVPSYELYPKALCPQMVRETSDALSWTLDNVGARGGDPAAVALVGHSAGAQLASMALLARASAAAAKDAAAAAGDAAGRRHVTRRVAPTRLRRGGHRNAARYAASRPAGQHGRRACRAWPGARRWAGG
;
A
#
# COMPACT_ATOMS: atom_id res chain seq x y z
N GLU A 1 -24.55 -9.04 3.62
CA GLU A 1 -24.81 -7.95 4.58
C GLU A 1 -26.08 -7.16 4.28
N ALA A 2 -26.33 -6.66 3.06
CA ALA A 2 -27.58 -5.95 2.71
C ALA A 2 -28.87 -6.73 3.07
N ILE A 3 -28.93 -8.02 2.75
CA ILE A 3 -30.08 -8.89 3.12
C ILE A 3 -30.27 -9.02 4.64
N LYS A 4 -29.17 -9.02 5.41
CA LYS A 4 -29.23 -9.09 6.88
C LYS A 4 -29.71 -7.76 7.48
N GLY A 5 -29.28 -6.64 6.91
CA GLY A 5 -29.75 -5.29 7.29
C GLY A 5 -31.24 -5.10 7.00
N ILE A 6 -31.70 -5.51 5.81
CA ILE A 6 -33.12 -5.48 5.42
C ILE A 6 -33.97 -6.32 6.37
N LYS A 7 -33.50 -7.52 6.73
CA LYS A 7 -34.19 -8.38 7.71
C LYS A 7 -34.30 -7.71 9.08
N ALA A 8 -33.20 -7.17 9.59
CA ALA A 8 -33.18 -6.47 10.88
C ALA A 8 -34.10 -5.24 10.88
N GLU A 9 -34.14 -4.47 9.80
CA GLU A 9 -35.02 -3.32 9.63
C GLU A 9 -36.51 -3.74 9.54
N MET A 10 -36.83 -4.79 8.78
CA MET A 10 -38.18 -5.33 8.71
C MET A 10 -38.67 -5.88 10.05
N ASP A 11 -37.77 -6.41 10.87
CA ASP A 11 -38.08 -6.92 12.21
C ASP A 11 -38.37 -5.79 13.22
N THR A 12 -37.92 -4.55 12.96
CA THR A 12 -38.28 -3.37 13.79
C THR A 12 -39.69 -2.84 13.53
N LEU A 13 -40.36 -3.26 12.45
CA LEU A 13 -41.72 -2.81 12.13
C LEU A 13 -42.76 -3.73 12.79
N PRO A 14 -43.61 -3.20 13.71
CA PRO A 14 -44.49 -4.02 14.54
C PRO A 14 -45.74 -4.52 13.81
N THR A 15 -46.17 -3.88 12.71
CA THR A 15 -47.43 -4.22 12.03
C THR A 15 -47.24 -4.67 10.58
N LEU A 16 -48.07 -5.63 10.14
CA LEU A 16 -48.08 -6.16 8.78
C LEU A 16 -48.31 -5.07 7.69
N PRO A 17 -49.21 -4.08 7.88
CA PRO A 17 -49.45 -3.03 6.89
C PRO A 17 -48.24 -2.10 6.68
N GLU A 18 -47.46 -1.83 7.73
CA GLU A 18 -46.24 -1.01 7.63
C GLU A 18 -45.13 -1.74 6.87
N ARG A 19 -44.98 -3.05 7.11
CA ARG A 19 -44.06 -3.91 6.35
C ARG A 19 -44.40 -3.93 4.86
N LEU A 20 -45.69 -4.02 4.52
CA LEU A 20 -46.17 -4.01 3.13
C LEU A 20 -45.95 -2.65 2.44
N ARG A 21 -46.01 -1.54 3.16
CA ARG A 21 -45.74 -0.20 2.60
C ARG A 21 -44.26 0.02 2.23
N ARG A 22 -43.33 -0.65 2.93
CA ARG A 22 -41.88 -0.57 2.66
C ARG A 22 -41.40 -1.57 1.60
N LEU A 23 -42.23 -2.57 1.26
CA LEU A 23 -41.89 -3.61 0.29
C LEU A 23 -41.42 -3.07 -1.07
N PRO A 24 -42.05 -2.04 -1.68
CA PRO A 24 -41.62 -1.48 -2.96
C PRO A 24 -40.23 -0.83 -2.90
N GLU A 25 -39.90 -0.14 -1.80
CA GLU A 25 -38.59 0.49 -1.59
C GLU A 25 -37.49 -0.57 -1.45
N VAL A 26 -37.73 -1.58 -0.61
CA VAL A 26 -36.80 -2.71 -0.41
C VAL A 26 -36.59 -3.48 -1.72
N LEU A 27 -37.67 -3.76 -2.46
CA LEU A 27 -37.59 -4.43 -3.75
C LEU A 27 -36.87 -3.56 -4.78
N GLY A 28 -37.07 -2.24 -4.75
CA GLY A 28 -36.36 -1.28 -5.60
C GLY A 28 -34.85 -1.27 -5.33
N ILE A 29 -34.43 -1.28 -4.07
CA ILE A 29 -33.01 -1.37 -3.68
C ILE A 29 -32.41 -2.69 -4.18
N LEU A 30 -33.07 -3.82 -3.91
CA LEU A 30 -32.60 -5.14 -4.38
C LEU A 30 -32.53 -5.22 -5.91
N LEU A 31 -33.53 -4.71 -6.61
CA LEU A 31 -33.55 -4.68 -8.07
C LEU A 31 -32.42 -3.79 -8.62
N SER A 32 -32.15 -2.64 -7.98
CA SER A 32 -31.07 -1.73 -8.40
C SER A 32 -29.68 -2.34 -8.22
N GLU A 33 -29.46 -3.12 -7.16
CA GLU A 33 -28.22 -3.88 -6.95
C GLU A 33 -28.03 -4.97 -8.00
N VAL A 34 -29.11 -5.70 -8.33
CA VAL A 34 -29.08 -6.75 -9.36
C VAL A 34 -28.83 -6.14 -10.75
N VAL A 35 -29.55 -5.08 -11.11
CA VAL A 35 -29.33 -4.36 -12.39
C VAL A 35 -27.93 -3.75 -12.46
N GLY A 36 -27.43 -3.20 -11.35
CA GLY A 36 -26.06 -2.70 -11.24
C GLY A 36 -25.01 -3.81 -11.48
N LEU A 37 -25.26 -5.02 -10.99
CA LEU A 37 -24.40 -6.17 -11.26
C LEU A 37 -24.43 -6.59 -12.74
N PHE A 38 -25.60 -6.59 -13.38
CA PHE A 38 -25.72 -6.84 -14.83
C PHE A 38 -25.03 -5.76 -15.67
N ALA A 39 -25.08 -4.49 -15.24
CA ALA A 39 -24.38 -3.39 -15.89
C ALA A 39 -22.84 -3.53 -15.85
N LEU A 40 -22.31 -4.33 -14.92
CA LEU A 40 -20.87 -4.64 -14.86
C LEU A 40 -20.45 -5.75 -15.83
N ILE A 41 -21.38 -6.50 -16.44
CA ILE A 41 -21.03 -7.63 -17.33
C ILE A 41 -20.25 -7.16 -18.58
N PRO A 42 -20.68 -6.12 -19.33
CA PRO A 42 -19.90 -5.64 -20.48
C PRO A 42 -18.49 -5.19 -20.09
N TYR A 43 -18.34 -4.57 -18.90
CA TYR A 43 -17.05 -4.17 -18.36
C TYR A 43 -16.18 -5.39 -18.01
N ALA A 44 -16.74 -6.40 -17.34
CA ALA A 44 -16.05 -7.65 -17.00
C ALA A 44 -15.59 -8.41 -18.25
N LEU A 45 -16.42 -8.47 -19.29
CA LEU A 45 -16.06 -9.09 -20.58
C LEU A 45 -14.92 -8.33 -21.27
N SER A 46 -15.01 -7.00 -21.31
CA SER A 46 -14.00 -6.15 -21.95
C SER A 46 -12.66 -6.18 -21.21
N THR A 47 -12.68 -6.15 -19.87
CA THR A 47 -11.48 -6.27 -19.02
C THR A 47 -10.82 -7.64 -19.18
N MET A 48 -11.61 -8.72 -19.22
CA MET A 48 -11.08 -10.06 -19.47
C MET A 48 -10.50 -10.20 -20.87
N ALA A 49 -11.16 -9.65 -21.90
CA ALA A 49 -10.65 -9.66 -23.28
C ALA A 49 -9.32 -8.90 -23.38
N LEU A 50 -9.22 -7.74 -22.72
CA LEU A 50 -7.95 -7.02 -22.63
C LEU A 50 -6.91 -7.85 -21.87
N TYR A 51 -7.24 -8.38 -20.69
CA TYR A 51 -6.31 -9.16 -19.89
C TYR A 51 -5.78 -10.39 -20.63
N ARG A 52 -6.60 -11.06 -21.42
CA ARG A 52 -6.17 -12.19 -22.27
C ARG A 52 -5.34 -11.75 -23.47
N SER A 53 -5.55 -10.55 -24.00
CA SER A 53 -4.78 -10.02 -25.14
C SER A 53 -3.47 -9.34 -24.74
N LEU A 54 -3.32 -8.98 -23.46
CA LEU A 54 -2.05 -8.48 -22.94
C LEU A 54 -0.94 -9.53 -23.14
N PRO A 55 0.31 -9.08 -23.36
CA PRO A 55 1.46 -9.98 -23.42
C PRO A 55 1.53 -10.92 -22.22
N GLY A 56 1.99 -12.15 -22.46
CA GLY A 56 2.66 -12.93 -21.43
C GLY A 56 4.11 -12.43 -21.22
N PRO A 57 4.79 -12.86 -20.15
CA PRO A 57 6.17 -12.47 -19.89
C PRO A 57 7.07 -12.78 -21.09
N GLY A 58 7.82 -11.78 -21.57
CA GLY A 58 8.84 -11.94 -22.62
C GLY A 58 8.36 -11.86 -24.09
N SER A 59 7.10 -11.49 -24.37
CA SER A 59 6.65 -11.34 -25.77
C SER A 59 7.04 -9.98 -26.38
N GLU A 60 8.14 -9.93 -27.13
CA GLU A 60 8.64 -8.70 -27.80
C GLU A 60 7.61 -8.03 -28.72
N ALA A 61 6.82 -8.81 -29.46
CA ALA A 61 5.80 -8.30 -30.39
C ALA A 61 4.69 -7.50 -29.69
N ALA A 62 4.41 -7.83 -28.42
CA ALA A 62 3.38 -7.18 -27.65
C ALA A 62 3.89 -5.93 -26.88
N LEU A 63 5.19 -5.90 -26.54
CA LEU A 63 5.87 -4.69 -26.04
C LEU A 63 5.79 -3.55 -27.05
N ALA A 64 5.95 -3.85 -28.33
CA ALA A 64 5.92 -2.87 -29.41
C ALA A 64 4.51 -2.26 -29.63
N LYS A 65 3.44 -3.02 -29.39
CA LYS A 65 2.07 -2.59 -29.72
C LYS A 65 1.42 -1.71 -28.64
N LEU A 66 1.75 -1.94 -27.37
CA LEU A 66 1.15 -1.22 -26.23
C LEU A 66 2.14 -0.33 -25.46
N GLY A 67 3.45 -0.49 -25.68
CA GLY A 67 4.47 0.23 -24.93
C GLY A 67 4.60 -0.21 -23.47
N VAL A 68 4.04 -1.37 -23.11
CA VAL A 68 3.95 -1.87 -21.73
C VAL A 68 4.48 -3.31 -21.63
N THR A 69 5.33 -3.57 -20.66
CA THR A 69 5.71 -4.92 -20.20
C THR A 69 4.73 -5.40 -19.14
N VAL A 70 4.37 -6.69 -19.18
CA VAL A 70 3.51 -7.32 -18.17
C VAL A 70 4.15 -8.63 -17.70
N GLU A 71 4.46 -8.70 -16.40
CA GLU A 71 4.87 -9.91 -15.70
C GLU A 71 3.69 -10.38 -14.85
N ARG A 72 3.22 -11.61 -15.06
CA ARG A 72 2.01 -12.13 -14.40
C ARG A 72 2.32 -13.18 -13.38
N ASP A 73 1.42 -13.30 -12.41
CA ASP A 73 1.40 -14.37 -11.41
C ASP A 73 2.74 -14.50 -10.67
N VAL A 74 3.38 -13.36 -10.38
CA VAL A 74 4.62 -13.31 -9.62
C VAL A 74 4.29 -13.61 -8.16
N ALA A 75 4.89 -14.64 -7.60
CA ALA A 75 4.68 -14.99 -6.20
C ALA A 75 5.34 -13.97 -5.27
N TYR A 76 4.56 -13.42 -4.34
CA TYR A 76 5.07 -12.56 -3.26
C TYR A 76 5.02 -13.23 -1.89
N GLY A 77 4.35 -14.36 -1.77
CA GLY A 77 4.14 -15.09 -0.51
C GLY A 77 3.78 -16.55 -0.74
N GLN A 78 3.50 -17.26 0.36
CA GLN A 78 3.28 -18.72 0.36
C GLN A 78 1.81 -19.12 0.09
N GLY A 79 0.87 -18.18 0.10
CA GLY A 79 -0.54 -18.47 -0.15
C GLY A 79 -0.84 -18.72 -1.62
N ASN A 80 -1.85 -19.53 -1.92
CA ASN A 80 -2.25 -19.84 -3.30
C ASN A 80 -2.68 -18.60 -4.11
N ARG A 81 -3.14 -17.55 -3.41
CA ARG A 81 -3.52 -16.26 -4.00
C ARG A 81 -2.47 -15.17 -3.75
N CYS A 82 -1.32 -15.49 -3.15
CA CYS A 82 -0.21 -14.56 -2.94
C CYS A 82 0.60 -14.33 -4.22
N LEU A 83 -0.11 -13.91 -5.26
CA LEU A 83 0.40 -13.63 -6.59
C LEU A 83 0.13 -12.16 -6.94
N LEU A 84 0.99 -11.55 -7.75
CA LEU A 84 0.80 -10.20 -8.27
C LEU A 84 1.14 -10.11 -9.75
N ASP A 85 0.57 -9.13 -10.42
CA ASP A 85 0.95 -8.75 -11.78
C ASP A 85 1.70 -7.41 -11.74
N VAL A 86 2.79 -7.30 -12.49
CA VAL A 86 3.59 -6.09 -12.65
C VAL A 86 3.43 -5.56 -14.07
N TYR A 87 2.99 -4.31 -14.18
CA TYR A 87 2.86 -3.57 -15.42
C TYR A 87 3.90 -2.45 -15.41
N ALA A 88 4.76 -2.39 -16.42
CA ALA A 88 5.79 -1.35 -16.49
C ALA A 88 5.90 -0.74 -17.89
N PRO A 89 6.33 0.52 -18.01
CA PRO A 89 6.64 1.10 -19.32
C PRO A 89 7.77 0.30 -19.96
N ALA A 90 7.64 -0.07 -21.24
CA ALA A 90 8.62 -0.92 -21.92
C ALA A 90 10.04 -0.31 -21.92
N ALA A 91 10.14 1.03 -21.98
CA ALA A 91 11.41 1.74 -21.88
C ALA A 91 12.09 1.57 -20.51
N ALA A 92 11.33 1.57 -19.42
CA ALA A 92 11.86 1.41 -18.07
C ALA A 92 12.35 -0.03 -17.81
N SER A 93 11.68 -1.04 -18.36
CA SER A 93 12.10 -2.44 -18.19
C SER A 93 13.36 -2.82 -18.96
N LYS A 94 13.61 -2.23 -20.14
CA LYS A 94 14.83 -2.52 -20.94
C LYS A 94 16.11 -2.02 -20.28
N ALA A 95 16.02 -0.94 -19.51
CA ALA A 95 17.12 -0.31 -18.79
C ALA A 95 17.94 -1.27 -17.90
N VAL A 96 17.27 -2.29 -17.34
CA VAL A 96 17.90 -3.16 -16.34
C VAL A 96 18.74 -4.28 -16.97
N GLY A 97 18.53 -4.60 -18.26
CA GLY A 97 19.14 -5.76 -18.92
C GLY A 97 20.39 -5.49 -19.76
N ASP A 98 20.47 -4.35 -20.44
CA ASP A 98 21.34 -4.24 -21.63
C ASP A 98 22.67 -3.50 -21.41
N GLY A 99 23.05 -3.15 -20.18
CA GLY A 99 24.35 -2.50 -19.91
C GLY A 99 24.56 -1.16 -20.61
N ASP A 100 23.47 -0.55 -21.10
CA ASP A 100 23.47 0.72 -21.81
C ASP A 100 23.89 1.86 -20.84
N PRO A 101 24.90 2.69 -21.18
CA PRO A 101 25.39 3.76 -20.32
C PRO A 101 24.34 4.82 -19.94
N GLU A 102 23.24 4.92 -20.68
CA GLU A 102 22.08 5.77 -20.37
C GLU A 102 20.89 4.90 -19.92
N GLN A 103 20.94 4.39 -18.69
CA GLN A 103 19.74 3.82 -18.09
C GLN A 103 18.67 4.91 -17.96
N PRO A 104 17.47 4.75 -18.56
CA PRO A 104 16.39 5.68 -18.33
C PRO A 104 16.05 5.73 -16.83
N PRO A 105 15.58 6.89 -16.33
CA PRO A 105 15.32 7.08 -14.92
C PRO A 105 14.26 6.10 -14.43
N ALA A 106 14.47 5.59 -13.21
CA ALA A 106 13.50 4.73 -12.54
C ALA A 106 12.14 5.43 -12.42
N VAL A 107 11.06 4.68 -12.63
CA VAL A 107 9.70 5.24 -12.67
C VAL A 107 8.97 5.10 -11.34
N PRO A 108 8.11 6.05 -10.95
CA PRO A 108 7.30 5.92 -9.74
C PRO A 108 6.40 4.67 -9.80
N VAL A 109 6.18 4.06 -8.64
CA VAL A 109 5.46 2.79 -8.50
C VAL A 109 4.11 2.99 -7.82
N ILE A 110 3.07 2.36 -8.35
CA ILE A 110 1.72 2.31 -7.77
C ILE A 110 1.42 0.86 -7.41
N VAL A 111 1.24 0.58 -6.12
CA VAL A 111 0.68 -0.70 -5.67
C VAL A 111 -0.84 -0.53 -5.57
N PHE A 112 -1.60 -1.26 -6.37
CA PHE A 112 -3.05 -1.15 -6.44
C PHE A 112 -3.74 -2.38 -5.84
N VAL A 113 -4.37 -2.22 -4.67
CA VAL A 113 -5.08 -3.29 -3.96
C VAL A 113 -6.53 -3.36 -4.44
N HIS A 114 -6.91 -4.49 -5.03
CA HIS A 114 -8.24 -4.67 -5.61
C HIS A 114 -9.35 -4.68 -4.55
N GLY A 115 -10.57 -4.30 -4.95
CA GLY A 115 -11.78 -4.44 -4.13
C GLY A 115 -12.50 -5.79 -4.34
N GLY A 116 -13.72 -5.89 -3.79
CA GLY A 116 -14.59 -7.08 -3.93
C GLY A 116 -15.19 -7.60 -2.63
N VAL A 117 -15.52 -6.71 -1.69
CA VAL A 117 -16.21 -7.06 -0.42
C VAL A 117 -15.53 -8.22 0.33
N TRP A 118 -14.18 -8.29 0.27
CA TRP A 118 -13.32 -9.33 0.88
C TRP A 118 -13.57 -10.78 0.47
N ALA A 119 -14.62 -11.04 -0.32
CA ALA A 119 -15.08 -12.37 -0.70
C ALA A 119 -15.07 -12.58 -2.22
N SER A 120 -14.75 -11.55 -2.99
CA SER A 120 -14.59 -11.58 -4.44
C SER A 120 -13.47 -10.63 -4.89
N GLY A 121 -13.18 -10.63 -6.18
CA GLY A 121 -12.18 -9.76 -6.79
C GLY A 121 -10.97 -10.52 -7.31
N GLU A 122 -10.42 -10.03 -8.42
CA GLU A 122 -9.23 -10.56 -9.06
C GLU A 122 -8.37 -9.42 -9.57
N LYS A 123 -7.05 -9.63 -9.62
CA LYS A 123 -6.08 -8.64 -10.13
C LYS A 123 -6.38 -8.21 -11.57
N TRP A 124 -6.89 -9.11 -12.41
CA TRP A 124 -7.22 -8.81 -13.82
C TRP A 124 -8.37 -7.81 -14.00
N HIS A 125 -9.24 -7.62 -12.99
CA HIS A 125 -10.29 -6.60 -13.04
C HIS A 125 -9.73 -5.19 -13.28
N TYR A 126 -8.48 -4.96 -12.87
CA TYR A 126 -7.82 -3.66 -12.95
C TYR A 126 -6.74 -3.61 -14.03
N ALA A 127 -6.63 -4.64 -14.87
CA ALA A 127 -5.64 -4.69 -15.95
C ALA A 127 -5.74 -3.52 -16.94
N PRO A 128 -6.93 -3.02 -17.36
CA PRO A 128 -7.01 -1.83 -18.21
C PRO A 128 -6.45 -0.57 -17.55
N MET A 129 -6.75 -0.36 -16.27
CA MET A 129 -6.25 0.77 -15.50
C MET A 129 -4.74 0.66 -15.31
N ALA A 130 -4.24 -0.51 -14.91
CA ALA A 130 -2.81 -0.75 -14.72
C ALA A 130 -2.03 -0.55 -16.04
N THR A 131 -2.57 -1.05 -17.16
CA THR A 131 -1.99 -0.85 -18.49
C THR A 131 -1.96 0.63 -18.86
N ARG A 132 -3.06 1.37 -18.63
CA ARG A 132 -3.09 2.81 -18.97
C ARG A 132 -2.10 3.60 -18.12
N LEU A 133 -2.02 3.35 -16.82
CA LEU A 133 -1.04 3.99 -15.95
C LEU A 133 0.40 3.66 -16.35
N ALA A 134 0.66 2.44 -16.81
CA ALA A 134 1.95 2.07 -17.37
C ALA A 134 2.29 2.82 -18.66
N GLN A 135 1.31 3.09 -19.52
CA GLN A 135 1.50 3.94 -20.69
C GLN A 135 1.81 5.40 -20.33
N GLU A 136 1.34 5.87 -19.17
CA GLU A 136 1.63 7.21 -18.63
C GLU A 136 2.95 7.29 -17.85
N GLY A 137 3.76 6.21 -17.85
CA GLY A 137 5.09 6.22 -17.24
C GLY A 137 5.14 5.79 -15.77
N TYR A 138 4.15 5.07 -15.27
CA TYR A 138 4.17 4.49 -13.91
C TYR A 138 4.40 2.98 -13.96
N MET A 139 5.13 2.44 -12.99
CA MET A 139 5.05 1.00 -12.75
C MET A 139 3.81 0.73 -11.89
N VAL A 140 2.99 -0.25 -12.27
CA VAL A 140 1.81 -0.65 -11.49
C VAL A 140 1.91 -2.09 -11.06
N VAL A 141 1.77 -2.33 -9.77
CA VAL A 141 1.76 -3.66 -9.15
C VAL A 141 0.35 -3.95 -8.64
N VAL A 142 -0.27 -5.01 -9.12
CA VAL A 142 -1.64 -5.40 -8.73
C VAL A 142 -1.60 -6.76 -8.02
N PRO A 143 -1.53 -6.79 -6.68
CA PRO A 143 -1.56 -8.04 -5.94
C PRO A 143 -2.97 -8.62 -5.82
N SER A 144 -3.05 -9.95 -5.89
CA SER A 144 -4.15 -10.73 -5.32
C SER A 144 -3.89 -10.98 -3.83
N TYR A 145 -4.94 -11.27 -3.09
CA TYR A 145 -4.89 -11.76 -1.70
C TYR A 145 -5.97 -12.84 -1.51
N GLU A 146 -5.86 -13.63 -0.44
CA GLU A 146 -6.80 -14.69 -0.11
C GLU A 146 -8.16 -14.12 0.28
N LEU A 147 -9.24 -14.81 -0.09
CA LEU A 147 -10.60 -14.29 0.06
C LEU A 147 -11.38 -15.03 1.16
N TYR A 148 -12.39 -14.37 1.71
CA TYR A 148 -13.38 -15.03 2.55
C TYR A 148 -14.13 -16.12 1.75
N PRO A 149 -14.40 -17.31 2.31
CA PRO A 149 -14.21 -17.72 3.71
C PRO A 149 -12.86 -18.35 4.03
N LYS A 150 -11.93 -18.46 3.08
CA LYS A 150 -10.62 -19.12 3.29
C LYS A 150 -9.68 -18.29 4.15
N ALA A 151 -9.77 -16.97 4.06
CA ALA A 151 -9.06 -16.02 4.91
C ALA A 151 -10.02 -15.07 5.61
N LEU A 152 -9.58 -14.56 6.78
CA LEU A 152 -10.22 -13.45 7.48
C LEU A 152 -9.41 -12.16 7.25
N CYS A 153 -10.05 -11.02 7.50
CA CYS A 153 -9.45 -9.69 7.30
C CYS A 153 -8.01 -9.55 7.87
N PRO A 154 -7.66 -10.05 9.08
CA PRO A 154 -6.28 -9.95 9.58
C PRO A 154 -5.24 -10.63 8.68
N GLN A 155 -5.58 -11.74 8.02
CA GLN A 155 -4.70 -12.39 7.06
C GLN A 155 -4.58 -11.57 5.77
N MET A 156 -5.70 -11.08 5.23
CA MET A 156 -5.70 -10.22 4.03
C MET A 156 -4.86 -8.96 4.23
N VAL A 157 -4.90 -8.36 5.42
CA VAL A 157 -4.08 -7.20 5.80
C VAL A 157 -2.59 -7.56 5.81
N ARG A 158 -2.22 -8.74 6.35
CA ARG A 158 -0.83 -9.23 6.31
C ARG A 158 -0.36 -9.47 4.89
N GLU A 159 -1.15 -10.17 4.08
CA GLU A 159 -0.83 -10.44 2.68
C GLU A 159 -0.69 -9.15 1.85
N THR A 160 -1.54 -8.15 2.11
CA THR A 160 -1.39 -6.81 1.50
C THR A 160 -0.08 -6.13 1.94
N SER A 161 0.30 -6.25 3.20
CA SER A 161 1.60 -5.75 3.71
C SER A 161 2.79 -6.51 3.12
N ASP A 162 2.65 -7.82 2.89
CA ASP A 162 3.68 -8.67 2.29
C ASP A 162 3.88 -8.31 0.82
N ALA A 163 2.81 -8.11 0.07
CA ALA A 163 2.86 -7.62 -1.31
C ALA A 163 3.53 -6.24 -1.42
N LEU A 164 3.26 -5.33 -0.48
CA LEU A 164 3.95 -4.04 -0.41
C LEU A 164 5.44 -4.21 -0.09
N SER A 165 5.81 -5.13 0.79
CA SER A 165 7.21 -5.40 1.12
C SER A 165 7.94 -5.99 -0.08
N TRP A 166 7.33 -6.99 -0.73
CA TRP A 166 7.83 -7.54 -1.99
C TRP A 166 8.06 -6.44 -3.01
N THR A 167 7.11 -5.51 -3.18
CA THR A 167 7.24 -4.40 -4.11
C THR A 167 8.49 -3.57 -3.80
N LEU A 168 8.63 -3.09 -2.57
CA LEU A 168 9.77 -2.26 -2.16
C LEU A 168 11.11 -2.96 -2.38
N ASP A 169 11.15 -4.28 -2.20
CA ASP A 169 12.37 -5.07 -2.33
C ASP A 169 12.71 -5.44 -3.79
N ASN A 170 11.74 -5.46 -4.71
CA ASN A 170 11.88 -6.10 -6.03
C ASN A 170 11.69 -5.17 -7.24
N VAL A 171 11.08 -4.00 -7.07
CA VAL A 171 10.77 -3.11 -8.22
C VAL A 171 11.98 -2.38 -8.78
N GLY A 172 13.03 -2.19 -7.99
CA GLY A 172 14.29 -1.59 -8.45
C GLY A 172 14.89 -2.34 -9.64
N ALA A 173 14.92 -3.68 -9.55
CA ALA A 173 15.37 -4.56 -10.63
C ALA A 173 14.39 -4.64 -11.82
N ARG A 174 13.26 -3.94 -11.78
CA ARG A 174 12.25 -3.89 -12.85
C ARG A 174 12.12 -2.49 -13.47
N GLY A 175 12.99 -1.55 -13.08
CA GLY A 175 12.98 -0.16 -13.53
C GLY A 175 12.07 0.76 -12.71
N GLY A 176 11.53 0.29 -11.58
CA GLY A 176 10.72 1.09 -10.66
C GLY A 176 11.57 1.74 -9.58
N ASP A 177 11.17 2.91 -9.11
CA ASP A 177 11.82 3.63 -8.02
C ASP A 177 11.22 3.19 -6.65
N PRO A 178 11.94 2.42 -5.82
CA PRO A 178 11.45 1.99 -4.52
C PRO A 178 11.33 3.15 -3.51
N ALA A 179 11.89 4.32 -3.79
CA ALA A 179 11.71 5.53 -2.98
C ALA A 179 10.44 6.32 -3.37
N ALA A 180 9.82 6.01 -4.50
CA ALA A 180 8.64 6.70 -5.01
C ALA A 180 7.45 5.72 -5.19
N VAL A 181 7.04 5.07 -4.10
CA VAL A 181 5.92 4.12 -4.08
C VAL A 181 4.66 4.73 -3.47
N ALA A 182 3.54 4.67 -4.20
CA ALA A 182 2.21 4.99 -3.72
C ALA A 182 1.37 3.72 -3.55
N LEU A 183 0.66 3.61 -2.42
CA LEU A 183 -0.32 2.54 -2.18
C LEU A 183 -1.72 3.08 -2.44
N VAL A 184 -2.44 2.44 -3.36
CA VAL A 184 -3.80 2.79 -3.77
C VAL A 184 -4.68 1.55 -3.57
N GLY A 185 -5.95 1.76 -3.22
CA GLY A 185 -6.89 0.65 -3.17
C GLY A 185 -8.31 1.09 -3.50
N HIS A 186 -9.13 0.14 -3.92
CA HIS A 186 -10.54 0.38 -4.22
C HIS A 186 -11.45 -0.39 -3.24
N SER A 187 -12.43 0.29 -2.63
CA SER A 187 -13.42 -0.32 -1.72
C SER A 187 -12.75 -1.16 -0.61
N ALA A 188 -13.02 -2.46 -0.51
CA ALA A 188 -12.36 -3.38 0.40
C ALA A 188 -10.82 -3.30 0.34
N GLY A 189 -10.24 -3.13 -0.84
CA GLY A 189 -8.79 -2.99 -1.01
C GLY A 189 -8.25 -1.69 -0.42
N ALA A 190 -9.03 -0.60 -0.44
CA ALA A 190 -8.65 0.67 0.19
C ALA A 190 -8.58 0.53 1.72
N GLN A 191 -9.54 -0.21 2.30
CA GLN A 191 -9.52 -0.53 3.72
C GLN A 191 -8.30 -1.41 4.06
N LEU A 192 -8.05 -2.48 3.30
CA LEU A 192 -6.90 -3.38 3.53
C LEU A 192 -5.56 -2.63 3.44
N ALA A 193 -5.40 -1.80 2.41
CA ALA A 193 -4.22 -0.93 2.23
C ALA A 193 -4.02 -0.01 3.45
N SER A 194 -5.08 0.65 3.90
CA SER A 194 -5.03 1.56 5.06
C SER A 194 -4.65 0.81 6.34
N MET A 195 -5.26 -0.35 6.58
CA MET A 195 -4.95 -1.20 7.74
C MET A 195 -3.52 -1.72 7.72
N ALA A 196 -3.01 -2.11 6.54
CA ALA A 196 -1.63 -2.56 6.37
C ALA A 196 -0.63 -1.43 6.72
N LEU A 197 -0.87 -0.21 6.23
CA LEU A 197 -0.04 0.95 6.57
C LEU A 197 -0.07 1.27 8.06
N LEU A 198 -1.25 1.28 8.68
CA LEU A 198 -1.40 1.53 10.12
C LEU A 198 -0.70 0.46 10.96
N ALA A 199 -0.80 -0.80 10.58
CA ALA A 199 -0.12 -1.90 11.25
C ALA A 199 1.41 -1.76 11.15
N ARG A 200 1.93 -1.44 9.96
CA ARG A 200 3.37 -1.19 9.74
C ARG A 200 3.88 0.00 10.56
N ALA A 201 3.14 1.11 10.56
CA ALA A 201 3.48 2.29 11.34
C ALA A 201 3.50 2.00 12.86
N SER A 202 2.51 1.25 13.35
CA SER A 202 2.43 0.84 14.75
C SER A 202 3.61 -0.06 15.14
N ALA A 203 3.98 -1.00 14.28
CA ALA A 203 5.13 -1.89 14.50
C ALA A 203 6.46 -1.12 14.49
N ALA A 204 6.62 -0.13 13.61
CA ALA A 204 7.80 0.73 13.58
C ALA A 204 7.93 1.54 14.87
N ALA A 205 6.84 2.19 15.31
CA ALA A 205 6.82 2.95 16.55
C ALA A 205 7.14 2.09 17.78
N ALA A 206 6.65 0.84 17.82
CA ALA A 206 6.96 -0.10 18.90
C ALA A 206 8.46 -0.50 18.92
N LYS A 207 9.08 -0.68 17.75
CA LYS A 207 10.52 -0.96 17.63
C LYS A 207 11.36 0.22 18.12
N ASP A 208 10.99 1.44 17.72
CA ASP A 208 11.69 2.66 18.15
C ASP A 208 11.59 2.85 19.67
N ALA A 209 10.42 2.59 20.25
CA ALA A 209 10.22 2.64 21.70
C ALA A 209 11.06 1.58 22.44
N ALA A 210 11.14 0.36 21.91
CA ALA A 210 11.95 -0.71 22.49
C ALA A 210 13.46 -0.40 22.41
N ALA A 211 13.94 0.16 21.29
CA ALA A 211 15.33 0.60 21.13
C ALA A 211 15.69 1.69 22.14
N ALA A 212 14.81 2.70 22.32
CA ALA A 212 15.01 3.77 23.29
C ALA A 212 15.04 3.24 24.75
N ALA A 213 14.23 2.23 25.07
CA ALA A 213 14.23 1.59 26.38
C ALA A 213 15.51 0.77 26.64
N GLY A 214 16.01 0.06 25.62
CA GLY A 214 17.28 -0.69 25.69
C GLY A 214 18.49 0.22 25.93
N ASP A 215 18.56 1.35 25.22
CA ASP A 215 19.62 2.36 25.39
C ASP A 215 19.58 3.05 26.77
N ALA A 216 18.39 3.19 27.35
CA ALA A 216 18.23 3.71 28.71
C ALA A 216 18.70 2.70 29.77
N ALA A 217 18.45 1.40 29.56
CA ALA A 217 18.93 0.34 30.44
C ALA A 217 20.46 0.16 30.37
N GLY A 218 21.06 0.23 29.17
CA GLY A 218 22.51 0.18 28.97
C GLY A 218 23.26 1.33 29.65
N ARG A 219 22.72 2.56 29.60
CA ARG A 219 23.30 3.74 30.29
C ARG A 219 23.22 3.65 31.81
N ARG A 220 22.24 2.95 32.38
CA ARG A 220 22.15 2.72 33.84
C ARG A 220 23.20 1.73 34.35
N HIS A 221 23.71 0.83 33.51
CA HIS A 221 24.76 -0.11 33.91
C HIS A 221 26.17 0.51 33.97
N VAL A 222 26.42 1.60 33.24
CA VAL A 222 27.74 2.28 33.20
C VAL A 222 27.94 3.28 34.35
N THR A 223 26.92 3.58 35.16
CA THR A 223 26.99 4.61 36.21
C THR A 223 27.24 4.09 37.64
N ARG A 224 27.81 2.89 37.83
CA ARG A 224 28.13 2.41 39.19
C ARG A 224 29.53 1.80 39.37
N ARG A 225 30.52 2.68 39.60
CA ARG A 225 31.56 2.56 40.65
C ARG A 225 32.43 3.83 40.65
N VAL A 226 31.93 4.89 41.29
CA VAL A 226 32.84 5.91 41.84
C VAL A 226 33.00 5.57 43.31
N ALA A 227 34.18 5.05 43.67
CA ALA A 227 34.54 4.81 45.07
C ALA A 227 34.59 6.15 45.83
N PRO A 228 34.14 6.21 47.10
CA PRO A 228 34.14 7.45 47.85
C PRO A 228 35.60 7.86 48.13
N THR A 229 36.09 8.88 47.43
CA THR A 229 37.40 9.46 47.69
C THR A 229 37.33 10.24 49.00
N ARG A 230 38.19 9.90 49.97
CA ARG A 230 38.29 10.59 51.26
C ARG A 230 38.54 12.08 51.06
N LEU A 231 37.65 12.91 51.62
CA LEU A 231 37.83 14.36 51.74
C LEU A 231 39.09 14.66 52.57
N ARG A 232 40.11 15.23 51.91
CA ARG A 232 41.25 15.85 52.59
C ARG A 232 41.06 17.37 52.53
N ARG A 233 40.98 17.99 53.72
CA ARG A 233 40.85 19.43 53.94
C ARG A 233 42.10 20.20 53.47
N GLY A 234 41.86 21.41 52.95
CA GLY A 234 42.83 22.47 52.65
C GLY A 234 42.79 22.82 51.16
N GLY A 235 42.70 24.07 50.69
CA GLY A 235 42.72 25.39 51.30
C GLY A 235 43.07 26.37 50.18
N HIS A 236 42.30 27.45 50.05
CA HIS A 236 42.62 28.72 49.39
C HIS A 236 42.78 28.86 47.85
N ARG A 237 41.90 29.76 47.34
CA ARG A 237 42.13 30.93 46.45
C ARG A 237 42.22 30.75 44.92
N ASN A 238 41.15 31.24 44.28
CA ASN A 238 41.04 32.09 43.08
C ASN A 238 42.19 32.13 42.06
N ALA A 239 41.87 31.84 40.80
CA ALA A 239 42.00 32.80 39.68
C ALA A 239 41.29 32.28 38.42
N ALA A 240 40.60 33.20 37.74
CA ALA A 240 39.92 33.03 36.47
C ALA A 240 40.88 32.91 35.29
N ARG A 241 40.45 32.28 34.19
CA ARG A 241 40.27 32.93 32.86
C ARG A 241 39.94 31.94 31.72
N TYR A 242 38.91 32.34 30.93
CA TYR A 242 38.65 32.10 29.50
C TYR A 242 38.46 30.65 29.00
N ALA A 243 37.66 30.32 27.99
CA ALA A 243 36.58 30.93 27.21
C ALA A 243 36.08 29.86 26.22
N ALA A 244 34.92 30.12 25.61
CA ALA A 244 34.43 29.55 24.35
C ALA A 244 33.89 28.11 24.35
N SER A 245 32.56 27.97 24.25
CA SER A 245 31.91 27.58 22.98
C SER A 245 30.39 27.39 23.19
N ARG A 246 29.58 28.22 22.55
CA ARG A 246 28.19 27.94 22.14
C ARG A 246 28.25 27.31 20.73
N PRO A 247 27.25 26.56 20.21
CA PRO A 247 25.88 27.05 20.13
C PRO A 247 24.72 26.03 20.14
N ALA A 248 23.53 26.64 20.05
CA ALA A 248 22.17 26.12 19.95
C ALA A 248 21.96 24.92 19.00
N GLY A 249 21.17 23.96 19.47
CA GLY A 249 20.56 22.92 18.64
C GLY A 249 19.35 23.48 17.87
N GLN A 250 19.43 23.45 16.55
CA GLN A 250 18.33 23.76 15.63
C GLN A 250 17.31 22.62 15.63
N HIS A 251 16.06 22.94 15.92
CA HIS A 251 14.91 22.09 15.57
C HIS A 251 14.65 22.17 14.06
N GLY A 252 15.17 21.20 13.32
CA GLY A 252 14.82 20.99 11.92
C GLY A 252 13.44 20.34 11.79
N ARG A 253 12.40 21.16 11.58
CA ARG A 253 11.11 20.67 11.05
C ARG A 253 11.33 20.23 9.61
N ARG A 254 11.27 18.92 9.33
CA ARG A 254 11.16 18.43 7.95
C ARG A 254 9.73 18.68 7.47
N ALA A 255 9.59 19.60 6.52
CA ALA A 255 8.35 19.83 5.81
C ALA A 255 8.04 18.62 4.90
N CYS A 256 6.85 18.04 5.04
CA CYS A 256 6.29 17.13 4.05
C CYS A 256 6.14 17.91 2.73
N ARG A 257 6.88 17.51 1.69
CA ARG A 257 6.66 18.04 0.34
C ARG A 257 5.40 17.39 -0.22
N ALA A 258 4.43 18.22 -0.59
CA ALA A 258 3.23 17.79 -1.30
C ALA A 258 3.56 17.29 -2.71
N TRP A 259 2.83 16.25 -3.13
CA TRP A 259 2.89 15.61 -4.44
C TRP A 259 2.60 16.61 -5.58
N PRO A 260 3.50 16.77 -6.58
CA PRO A 260 3.29 17.69 -7.70
C PRO A 260 2.10 17.36 -8.63
N GLY A 261 1.50 16.17 -8.52
CA GLY A 261 0.42 15.70 -9.40
C GLY A 261 -1.00 16.13 -9.01
N ALA A 262 -1.20 16.68 -7.80
CA ALA A 262 -2.54 16.96 -7.27
C ALA A 262 -3.32 18.07 -8.00
N ARG A 263 -2.68 18.86 -8.88
CA ARG A 263 -3.30 20.01 -9.56
C ARG A 263 -3.99 19.71 -10.89
N ARG A 264 -4.01 18.46 -11.36
CA ARG A 264 -4.55 18.11 -12.69
C ARG A 264 -5.88 17.36 -12.67
N TRP A 265 -6.58 17.35 -11.53
CA TRP A 265 -7.84 16.60 -11.30
C TRP A 265 -8.98 17.47 -10.75
N ALA A 266 -8.94 18.77 -11.03
CA ALA A 266 -10.04 19.70 -10.76
C ALA A 266 -10.24 20.58 -12.01
N GLY A 267 -10.92 20.03 -13.02
CA GLY A 267 -11.20 20.73 -14.27
C GLY A 267 -11.27 19.77 -15.45
N GLY A 268 -12.48 19.25 -15.70
CA GLY A 268 -12.82 18.36 -16.80
C GLY A 268 -14.24 17.86 -16.63
#